data_AF-A0A1M5J0J5-F1
#
_entry.id   AF-A0A1M5J0J5-F1
#
_cell.length_a   1.000
_cell.length_b   1.000
_cell.length_c   1.000
_cell.angle_alpha   90.00
_cell.angle_beta   90.00
_cell.angle_gamma   90.00
#
_symmetry.space_group_name_H-M   'P 1'
#
loop_
_entity.id
_entity.type
_entity.pdbx_description
1 polymer ?
#
loop_
_entity_poly.entity_id
_entity_poly.type
_entity_poly.pdbx_seq_one_letter_code
_entity_poly.pdbx_strand_id
1 'polypeptide(L)'
;MLTLSFGKSTSPRYNNAIKLADKFSLVEKSENVITVTLPVKEVFEKWEHFNTLFWMVVDWKETVLSYEGMNYQSHIDKTRIFYALQNSHWKWMSYVEERISKVYNTTLEELDISNLDTQNIDDTTADLLIDLYTFNKE
;
A
#
# COMPACT_ATOMS: atom_id res chain seq x y z
N MET A 1 3.52 -3.97 11.17
CA MET A 1 2.57 -4.92 10.54
C MET A 1 1.17 -4.54 10.98
N LEU A 2 0.22 -4.44 10.05
CA LEU A 2 -1.18 -4.13 10.35
C LEU A 2 -1.97 -5.44 10.37
N THR A 3 -2.96 -5.56 11.24
CA THR A 3 -3.89 -6.69 11.26
C THR A 3 -5.30 -6.15 11.45
N LEU A 4 -6.25 -6.60 10.63
CA LEU A 4 -7.67 -6.30 10.79
C LEU A 4 -8.39 -7.58 11.13
N SER A 5 -8.96 -7.65 12.32
CA SER A 5 -9.78 -8.78 12.74
C SER A 5 -11.22 -8.33 12.94
N PHE A 6 -12.17 -9.17 12.55
CA PHE A 6 -13.58 -8.92 12.77
C PHE A 6 -14.32 -10.23 13.01
N GLY A 7 -15.20 -10.19 14.00
CA GLY A 7 -16.03 -11.33 14.37
C GLY A 7 -17.25 -11.52 13.47
N LYS A 8 -17.97 -12.61 13.71
CA LYS A 8 -19.23 -12.90 13.04
C LYS A 8 -20.24 -11.78 13.30
N SER A 9 -20.81 -11.25 12.23
CA SER A 9 -21.78 -10.15 12.30
C SER A 9 -23.14 -10.58 11.74
N THR A 10 -24.22 -10.06 12.33
CA THR A 10 -25.58 -10.18 11.78
C THR A 10 -25.83 -9.21 10.62
N SER A 11 -24.86 -8.33 10.33
CA SER A 11 -24.94 -7.40 9.21
C SER A 11 -25.13 -8.15 7.88
N PRO A 12 -26.01 -7.69 6.98
CA PRO A 12 -26.14 -8.26 5.64
C PRO A 12 -24.84 -8.15 4.82
N ARG A 13 -23.92 -7.26 5.23
CA ARG A 13 -22.61 -7.07 4.61
C ARG A 13 -21.57 -8.09 5.09
N TYR A 14 -21.88 -8.96 6.06
CA TYR A 14 -20.94 -9.93 6.61
C TYR A 14 -20.26 -10.78 5.54
N ASN A 15 -21.05 -11.44 4.69
CA ASN A 15 -20.51 -12.27 3.60
C ASN A 15 -19.66 -11.47 2.59
N ASN A 16 -19.96 -10.19 2.39
CA ASN A 16 -19.15 -9.34 1.52
C ASN A 16 -17.80 -9.00 2.16
N ALA A 17 -17.77 -8.77 3.47
CA ALA A 17 -16.52 -8.56 4.21
C ALA A 17 -15.62 -9.81 4.13
N ILE A 18 -16.19 -11.02 4.23
CA ILE A 18 -15.43 -12.26 4.03
C ILE A 18 -14.82 -12.31 2.63
N LYS A 19 -15.63 -12.04 1.59
CA LYS A 19 -15.17 -12.06 0.20
C LYS A 19 -14.08 -11.03 -0.08
N LEU A 20 -14.15 -9.87 0.58
CA LEU A 20 -13.12 -8.83 0.50
C LEU A 20 -11.85 -9.24 1.25
N ALA A 21 -11.98 -9.84 2.44
CA ALA A 21 -10.86 -10.39 3.19
C ALA A 21 -10.11 -11.42 2.35
N ASP A 22 -10.82 -12.31 1.64
CA ASP A 22 -10.24 -13.34 0.76
C ASP A 22 -9.42 -12.78 -0.43
N LYS A 23 -9.40 -11.46 -0.64
CA LYS A 23 -8.52 -10.83 -1.64
C LYS A 23 -7.10 -10.62 -1.14
N PHE A 24 -6.85 -10.76 0.16
CA PHE A 24 -5.55 -10.58 0.78
C PHE A 24 -4.78 -11.89 0.91
N SER A 25 -3.45 -11.79 0.94
CA SER A 25 -2.56 -12.95 0.94
C SER A 25 -2.59 -13.75 2.24
N LEU A 26 -2.78 -13.07 3.38
CA LEU A 26 -2.70 -13.66 4.71
C LEU A 26 -4.02 -13.50 5.45
N VAL A 27 -4.91 -14.49 5.28
CA VAL A 27 -6.24 -14.53 5.92
C VAL A 27 -6.35 -15.79 6.75
N GLU A 28 -6.67 -15.62 8.03
CA GLU A 28 -6.98 -16.70 8.94
C GLU A 28 -8.47 -16.67 9.27
N LYS A 29 -9.14 -17.81 9.12
CA LYS A 29 -10.55 -17.97 9.42
C LYS A 29 -10.71 -18.96 10.56
N SER A 30 -11.10 -18.46 11.73
CA SER A 30 -11.57 -19.28 12.84
C SER A 30 -13.10 -19.36 12.82
N GLU A 31 -13.70 -20.19 13.67
CA GLU A 31 -15.17 -20.37 13.72
C GLU A 31 -15.94 -19.04 13.91
N ASN A 32 -15.36 -18.09 14.65
CA ASN A 32 -16.04 -16.85 15.03
C ASN A 32 -15.30 -15.57 14.62
N VAL A 33 -14.03 -15.64 14.21
CA VAL A 33 -13.21 -14.46 13.91
C VAL A 33 -12.46 -14.67 12.60
N ILE A 34 -12.50 -13.64 11.76
CA ILE A 34 -11.68 -13.54 10.55
C ILE A 34 -10.58 -12.53 10.85
N THR A 35 -9.34 -12.94 10.61
CA THR A 35 -8.15 -12.12 10.81
C THR A 35 -7.43 -11.96 9.49
N VAL A 36 -7.23 -10.71 9.08
CA VAL A 36 -6.46 -10.36 7.88
C VAL A 36 -5.16 -9.71 8.32
N THR A 37 -4.04 -10.37 8.03
CA THR A 37 -2.72 -9.79 8.22
C THR A 37 -2.37 -8.99 6.98
N LEU A 38 -2.05 -7.72 7.19
CA LEU A 38 -1.96 -6.69 6.17
C LEU A 38 -0.55 -6.08 6.18
N PRO A 39 0.40 -6.63 5.40
CA PRO A 39 1.64 -5.94 5.09
C PRO A 39 1.34 -4.58 4.45
N VAL A 40 2.03 -3.51 4.86
CA VAL A 40 1.76 -2.15 4.36
C VAL A 40 1.85 -2.07 2.83
N LYS A 41 2.82 -2.78 2.24
CA LYS A 41 2.98 -2.90 0.78
C LYS A 41 1.71 -3.44 0.10
N GLU A 42 1.17 -4.55 0.61
CA GLU A 42 -0.04 -5.16 0.05
C GLU A 42 -1.27 -4.25 0.24
N VAL A 43 -1.34 -3.53 1.37
CA VAL A 43 -2.40 -2.52 1.60
C VAL A 43 -2.38 -1.44 0.53
N PHE A 44 -1.19 -0.97 0.12
CA PHE A 44 -1.09 0.06 -0.92
C PHE A 44 -1.46 -0.51 -2.29
N GLU A 45 -0.94 -1.69 -2.65
CA GLU A 45 -1.28 -2.36 -3.92
C GLU A 45 -2.78 -2.67 -4.05
N LYS A 46 -3.44 -2.98 -2.93
CA LYS A 46 -4.87 -3.34 -2.87
C LYS A 46 -5.70 -2.29 -2.13
N TRP A 47 -5.34 -1.01 -2.25
CA TRP A 47 -5.91 0.08 -1.46
C TRP A 47 -7.44 0.10 -1.46
N GLU A 48 -8.07 0.01 -2.63
CA GLU A 48 -9.55 0.05 -2.73
C GLU A 48 -10.24 -1.12 -2.03
N HIS A 49 -9.64 -2.32 -2.07
CA HIS A 49 -10.15 -3.48 -1.36
C HIS A 49 -10.04 -3.28 0.15
N PHE A 50 -8.89 -2.75 0.62
CA PHE A 50 -8.65 -2.46 2.02
C PHE A 50 -9.61 -1.37 2.53
N ASN A 51 -9.72 -0.26 1.80
CA ASN A 51 -10.62 0.85 2.09
C ASN A 51 -12.07 0.35 2.25
N THR A 52 -12.55 -0.42 1.27
CA THR A 52 -13.91 -0.98 1.31
C THR A 52 -14.10 -1.94 2.48
N LEU A 53 -13.15 -2.84 2.72
CA LEU A 53 -13.20 -3.78 3.84
C LEU A 53 -13.22 -3.06 5.18
N PHE A 54 -12.31 -2.10 5.37
CA PHE A 54 -12.18 -1.32 6.60
C PHE A 54 -13.50 -0.64 6.95
N TRP A 55 -14.05 0.18 6.05
CA TRP A 55 -15.31 0.90 6.32
C TRP A 55 -16.52 -0.02 6.46
N MET A 56 -16.46 -1.22 5.87
CA MET A 56 -17.52 -2.21 6.03
C MET A 56 -17.58 -2.78 7.45
N VAL A 57 -16.43 -2.96 8.10
CA VAL A 57 -16.31 -3.67 9.39
C VAL A 57 -15.96 -2.78 10.57
N VAL A 58 -15.49 -1.54 10.36
CA VAL A 58 -14.94 -0.67 11.43
C VAL A 58 -15.89 -0.48 12.62
N ASP A 59 -17.20 -0.40 12.37
CA ASP A 59 -18.22 -0.19 13.41
C ASP A 59 -18.74 -1.48 14.04
N TRP A 60 -18.27 -2.65 13.61
CA TRP A 60 -18.72 -3.88 14.23
C TRP A 60 -18.08 -4.05 15.60
N LYS A 61 -18.87 -4.56 16.54
CA LYS A 61 -18.50 -4.70 17.96
C LYS A 61 -17.22 -5.52 18.15
N GLU A 62 -17.04 -6.54 17.33
CA GLU A 62 -15.90 -7.48 17.42
C GLU A 62 -14.76 -7.12 16.46
N THR A 63 -14.75 -5.90 15.91
CA THR A 63 -13.68 -5.44 15.03
C THR A 63 -12.54 -4.84 15.82
N VAL A 64 -11.36 -5.44 15.68
CA VAL A 64 -10.10 -4.97 16.24
C VAL A 64 -9.12 -4.70 15.10
N LEU A 65 -8.54 -3.50 15.11
CA LEU A 65 -7.39 -3.16 14.28
C LEU A 65 -6.14 -3.25 15.13
N SER A 66 -5.12 -3.96 14.69
CA SER A 66 -3.84 -4.06 15.38
C SER A 66 -2.74 -3.44 14.54
N TYR A 67 -1.89 -2.63 15.16
CA TYR A 67 -0.71 -2.04 14.53
C TYR A 67 0.45 -2.04 15.52
N GLU A 68 1.61 -2.57 15.11
CA GLU A 68 2.83 -2.63 15.93
C GLU A 68 2.63 -3.22 17.34
N GLY A 69 1.78 -4.26 17.44
CA GLY A 69 1.49 -4.95 18.70
C GLY A 69 0.47 -4.23 19.59
N MET A 70 -0.04 -3.06 19.18
CA MET A 70 -1.15 -2.38 19.86
C MET A 70 -2.48 -2.76 19.21
N ASN A 71 -3.51 -2.96 20.03
CA ASN A 71 -4.86 -3.30 19.59
C ASN A 71 -5.82 -2.12 19.80
N TYR A 72 -6.54 -1.74 18.75
CA TYR A 72 -7.47 -0.62 18.73
C TYR A 72 -8.89 -1.12 18.48
N GLN A 73 -9.78 -0.82 19.43
CA GLN A 73 -11.19 -1.23 19.38
C GLN A 73 -12.14 -0.05 19.18
N SER A 74 -11.75 1.16 19.61
CA SER A 74 -12.59 2.34 19.45
C SER A 74 -12.65 2.75 17.97
N HIS A 75 -13.80 3.26 17.53
CA HIS A 75 -13.96 3.78 16.17
C HIS A 75 -12.93 4.88 15.87
N ILE A 76 -12.73 5.79 16.83
CA ILE A 76 -11.83 6.95 16.71
C ILE A 76 -10.38 6.49 16.49
N ASP A 77 -9.91 5.51 17.26
CA ASP A 77 -8.54 5.01 17.11
C ASP A 77 -8.35 4.27 15.79
N LYS A 78 -9.31 3.40 15.43
CA LYS A 78 -9.29 2.67 14.15
C LYS A 78 -9.22 3.62 12.96
N THR A 79 -10.08 4.64 12.95
CA THR A 79 -10.12 5.63 11.87
C THR A 79 -8.87 6.51 11.85
N ARG A 80 -8.28 6.84 12.99
CA ARG A 80 -7.00 7.56 13.04
C ARG A 80 -5.87 6.79 12.34
N ILE A 81 -5.74 5.49 12.60
CA ILE A 81 -4.76 4.64 11.91
C ILE A 81 -5.08 4.55 10.41
N PHE A 82 -6.36 4.39 10.06
CA PHE A 82 -6.79 4.38 8.67
C PHE A 82 -6.39 5.66 7.91
N TYR A 83 -6.65 6.85 8.47
CA TYR A 83 -6.29 8.10 7.83
C TYR A 83 -4.77 8.32 7.73
N ALA A 84 -4.00 7.82 8.70
CA ALA A 84 -2.55 7.82 8.60
C ALA A 84 -2.06 6.93 7.43
N LEU A 85 -2.68 5.77 7.23
CA LEU A 85 -2.40 4.89 6.10
C LEU A 85 -2.83 5.53 4.77
N GLN A 86 -3.99 6.17 4.71
CA GLN A 86 -4.48 6.87 3.53
C GLN A 86 -3.54 7.99 3.07
N ASN A 87 -3.11 8.82 4.02
CA ASN A 87 -2.14 9.88 3.72
C ASN A 87 -0.82 9.30 3.20
N SER A 88 -0.35 8.20 3.80
CA SER A 88 0.87 7.52 3.36
C SER A 88 0.73 6.91 1.96
N HIS A 89 -0.42 6.32 1.64
CA HIS A 89 -0.74 5.82 0.30
C HIS A 89 -0.73 6.94 -0.74
N TRP A 90 -1.35 8.10 -0.45
CA TRP A 90 -1.33 9.23 -1.37
C TRP A 90 0.08 9.77 -1.61
N LYS A 91 0.90 9.91 -0.56
CA LYS A 91 2.30 10.31 -0.71
C LYS A 91 3.08 9.33 -1.58
N TRP A 92 2.85 8.03 -1.42
CA TRP A 92 3.48 7.01 -2.26
C TRP A 92 3.05 7.13 -3.72
N MET A 93 1.76 7.30 -3.99
CA MET A 93 1.26 7.52 -5.35
C MET A 93 1.87 8.76 -6.01
N SER A 94 1.90 9.90 -5.30
CA SER A 94 2.52 11.12 -5.82
C SER A 94 4.01 10.95 -6.11
N TYR A 95 4.74 10.24 -5.24
CA TYR A 95 6.16 9.92 -5.48
C TYR A 95 6.34 9.07 -6.74
N VAL A 96 5.50 8.04 -6.92
CA VAL A 96 5.54 7.18 -8.11
C VAL A 96 5.20 7.97 -9.37
N GLU A 97 4.15 8.80 -9.34
CA GLU A 97 3.78 9.68 -10.45
C GLU A 97 4.90 10.65 -10.83
N GLU A 98 5.58 11.24 -9.84
CA GLU A 98 6.73 12.12 -10.08
C GLU A 98 7.89 11.36 -10.75
N ARG A 99 8.23 10.17 -10.25
CA ARG A 99 9.29 9.33 -10.83
C ARG A 99 8.95 8.92 -12.27
N ILE A 100 7.72 8.48 -12.52
CA ILE A 100 7.25 8.13 -13.86
C ILE A 100 7.32 9.34 -14.80
N SER A 101 6.86 10.51 -14.34
CA SER A 101 6.91 11.75 -15.11
C SER A 101 8.34 12.14 -15.50
N LYS A 102 9.31 11.97 -14.60
CA LYS A 102 10.74 12.20 -14.92
C LYS A 102 11.25 11.24 -15.99
N VAL A 103 10.94 9.95 -15.89
CA VAL A 103 11.35 8.96 -16.91
C VAL A 103 10.77 9.31 -18.29
N TYR A 104 9.49 9.69 -18.37
CA TYR A 104 8.84 10.00 -19.66
C TYR A 104 9.22 11.38 -20.23
N ASN A 105 9.61 12.33 -19.40
CA ASN A 105 9.99 13.69 -19.84
C ASN A 105 11.49 13.86 -20.04
N THR A 106 12.31 12.84 -19.76
CA THR A 106 13.75 12.89 -20.05
C THR A 106 13.95 12.79 -21.56
N THR A 107 14.45 13.85 -22.18
CA THR A 107 14.85 13.84 -23.58
C THR A 107 16.31 13.40 -23.74
N LEU A 108 16.67 12.83 -24.89
CA LEU A 108 18.04 12.36 -25.17
C LEU A 108 19.09 13.51 -25.10
N GLU A 109 18.64 14.75 -25.28
CA GLU A 109 19.43 15.97 -25.17
C GLU A 109 19.71 16.39 -23.71
N GLU A 110 18.90 15.94 -22.75
CA GLU A 110 19.07 16.22 -21.32
C GLU A 110 19.97 15.20 -20.60
N LEU A 111 20.26 14.07 -21.26
CA LEU A 111 21.22 13.06 -20.80
C LEU A 111 22.65 13.50 -21.14
N ASP A 112 23.14 14.58 -20.50
CA ASP A 112 24.52 15.03 -20.66
C ASP A 112 25.50 14.07 -19.97
N ILE A 113 25.96 13.09 -20.73
CA ILE A 113 26.94 12.07 -20.33
C ILE A 113 28.39 12.56 -20.34
N SER A 114 28.65 13.82 -20.74
CA SER A 114 30.01 14.33 -20.89
C SER A 114 30.81 14.37 -19.58
N ASN A 115 30.14 14.37 -18.43
CA ASN A 115 30.76 14.46 -17.09
C ASN A 115 30.42 13.28 -16.16
N LEU A 116 30.00 12.13 -16.67
CA LEU A 116 29.67 10.96 -15.85
C LEU A 116 30.91 10.38 -15.14
N ASP A 117 30.91 10.43 -13.80
CA ASP A 117 31.89 9.71 -12.99
C ASP A 117 31.53 8.21 -12.97
N THR A 118 32.16 7.46 -13.87
CA THR A 118 31.98 6.01 -13.98
C THR A 118 32.75 5.21 -12.93
N GLN A 119 33.53 5.87 -12.06
CA GLN A 119 34.31 5.21 -11.01
C GLN A 119 33.56 5.11 -9.68
N ASN A 120 32.61 6.01 -9.41
CA ASN A 120 31.71 5.96 -8.24
C ASN A 120 30.25 6.15 -8.67
N ILE A 121 29.57 5.05 -8.94
CA ILE A 121 28.16 5.05 -9.32
C ILE A 121 27.30 5.26 -8.06
N ASP A 122 26.77 6.47 -7.91
CA ASP A 122 25.68 6.76 -6.98
C ASP A 122 24.30 6.43 -7.60
N ASP A 123 23.24 6.47 -6.79
CA ASP A 123 21.88 6.15 -7.26
C ASP A 123 21.45 7.06 -8.44
N THR A 124 21.91 8.31 -8.45
CA THR A 124 21.66 9.27 -9.53
C THR A 124 22.31 8.85 -10.84
N THR A 125 23.58 8.42 -10.78
CA THR A 125 24.35 7.94 -11.92
C THR A 125 23.80 6.62 -12.44
N ALA A 126 23.34 5.74 -11.54
CA ALA A 126 22.71 4.48 -11.91
C ALA A 126 21.39 4.70 -12.67
N ASP A 127 20.52 5.60 -12.18
CA ASP A 127 19.27 5.96 -12.85
C ASP A 127 19.55 6.51 -14.27
N LEU A 128 20.54 7.40 -14.42
CA LEU A 128 20.91 8.01 -15.71
C LEU A 128 21.42 6.99 -16.74
N LEU A 129 22.20 5.99 -16.31
CA LEU A 129 22.70 4.91 -17.16
C LEU A 129 21.58 3.95 -17.61
N ILE A 130 20.59 3.70 -16.75
CA ILE A 130 19.40 2.89 -17.08
C ILE A 130 18.56 3.60 -18.15
N ASP A 131 18.36 4.91 -17.99
CA ASP A 131 17.60 5.71 -18.94
C ASP A 131 18.30 5.73 -20.32
N LEU A 132 19.62 5.93 -20.38
CA LEU A 132 20.42 5.84 -21.61
C LEU A 132 20.33 4.48 -22.32
N TYR A 133 20.42 3.39 -21.56
CA TYR A 133 20.32 2.04 -22.14
C TYR A 133 18.94 1.80 -22.75
N THR A 134 17.89 2.35 -22.13
CA THR A 134 16.51 2.24 -22.61
C THR A 134 16.32 2.97 -23.94
N PHE A 135 16.89 4.18 -24.08
CA PHE A 135 16.84 4.94 -25.33
C PHE A 135 17.64 4.29 -26.48
N ASN A 136 18.80 3.69 -26.21
CA ASN A 136 19.64 3.09 -27.25
C ASN A 136 19.15 1.72 -27.77
N LYS A 137 18.04 1.20 -27.21
CA LYS A 137 17.48 -0.11 -27.55
C LYS A 137 16.35 -0.03 -28.57
N GLU A 138 15.82 1.16 -28.84
CA GLU A 138 14.89 1.47 -29.94
C GLU A 138 15.66 1.78 -31.25
#